data_AF-A0A359LVY4-F1
#
_entry.id   AF-A0A359LVY4-F1
#
_cell.length_a   1.000
_cell.length_b   1.000
_cell.length_c   1.000
_cell.angle_alpha   90.00
_cell.angle_beta   90.00
_cell.angle_gamma   90.00
#
_symmetry.space_group_name_H-M   'P 1'
#
loop_
_entity.id
_entity.type
_entity.pdbx_description
1 polymer ?
#
loop_
_entity_poly.entity_id
_entity_poly.type
_entity_poly.pdbx_seq_one_letter_code
_entity_poly.pdbx_strand_id
1 'polypeptide(L)'
;VIEHAERMGLAQLHQLRGRLGRGASQSYCFLVTGTLNEAGRERIRTMVDSTDGFYIAEMDLKLRGPGEFFGTRQSGLPALKIANIIRDQEVLELARREAIDFIERPPSEDALRRAVDYIRTHWQRRYGLVQVG
;
A
#
# COMPACT_ATOMS: atom_id res chain seq x y z
N VAL A 1 0.11 -10.95 -26.39
CA VAL A 1 -0.71 -12.01 -25.76
C VAL A 1 0.04 -12.46 -24.51
N ILE A 2 -0.65 -12.65 -23.39
CA ILE A 2 -0.09 -13.18 -22.14
C ILE A 2 -0.81 -14.51 -21.87
N GLU A 3 -0.06 -15.61 -21.89
CA GLU A 3 -0.57 -16.95 -21.60
C GLU A 3 -0.49 -17.27 -20.11
N HIS A 4 -1.37 -18.17 -19.65
CA HIS A 4 -1.45 -18.59 -18.26
C HIS A 4 -1.50 -17.42 -17.26
N ALA A 5 -2.27 -16.38 -17.61
CA ALA A 5 -2.33 -15.14 -16.84
C ALA A 5 -2.82 -15.37 -15.39
N GLU A 6 -3.55 -16.45 -15.12
CA GLU A 6 -3.99 -16.83 -13.77
C GLU A 6 -2.84 -17.10 -12.79
N ARG A 7 -1.66 -17.47 -13.32
CA ARG A 7 -0.47 -17.80 -12.52
C ARG A 7 0.36 -16.57 -12.16
N MET A 8 0.07 -15.42 -12.78
CA MET A 8 0.85 -14.20 -12.58
C MET A 8 0.19 -13.30 -11.52
N GLY A 9 1.03 -12.58 -10.78
CA GLY A 9 0.60 -11.50 -9.88
C GLY A 9 0.17 -10.26 -10.66
N LEU A 10 -0.65 -9.40 -10.04
CA LEU A 10 -1.23 -8.23 -10.71
C LEU A 10 -0.15 -7.24 -11.18
N ALA A 11 0.88 -7.03 -10.36
CA ALA A 11 2.04 -6.19 -10.70
C ALA A 11 2.81 -6.70 -11.94
N GLN A 12 2.97 -8.02 -12.07
CA GLN A 12 3.66 -8.63 -13.22
C GLN A 12 2.83 -8.46 -14.50
N LEU A 13 1.52 -8.68 -14.42
CA LEU A 13 0.60 -8.46 -15.54
C LEU A 13 0.63 -7.00 -16.00
N HIS A 14 0.62 -6.05 -15.06
CA HIS A 14 0.71 -4.62 -15.35
C HIS A 14 2.02 -4.25 -16.05
N GLN A 15 3.16 -4.75 -15.58
CA GLN A 15 4.46 -4.52 -16.20
C GLN A 15 4.53 -5.09 -17.62
N LEU A 16 4.01 -6.30 -17.85
CA LEU A 16 3.96 -6.92 -19.18
C LEU A 16 3.08 -6.11 -20.13
N ARG A 17 1.90 -5.66 -19.67
CA ARG A 17 1.02 -4.78 -20.45
C ARG A 17 1.71 -3.47 -20.83
N GLY A 18 2.44 -2.85 -19.91
CA GLY A 18 3.17 -1.60 -20.13
C GLY A 18 4.32 -1.69 -21.15
N ARG A 19 4.71 -2.90 -21.56
CA ARG A 19 5.67 -3.12 -22.66
C ARG A 19 5.02 -3.07 -24.05
N LEU A 20 3.70 -2.99 -24.13
CA LEU A 20 2.95 -2.89 -25.39
C LEU A 20 2.75 -1.41 -25.79
N GLY A 21 2.72 -1.14 -27.09
CA GLY A 21 2.16 0.10 -27.64
C GLY A 21 2.88 1.40 -27.26
N ARG A 22 4.11 1.59 -27.75
CA ARG A 22 4.80 2.90 -27.72
C ARG A 22 4.62 3.73 -28.99
N GLY A 23 3.80 3.25 -29.93
CA GLY A 23 3.53 3.91 -31.21
C GLY A 23 2.16 4.59 -31.24
N ALA A 24 1.88 5.32 -32.31
CA ALA A 24 0.59 5.98 -32.54
C ALA A 24 -0.58 5.01 -32.77
N SER A 25 -0.28 3.74 -33.06
CA SER A 25 -1.29 2.72 -33.36
C SER A 25 -1.79 2.02 -32.10
N GLN A 26 -3.10 1.79 -32.05
CA GLN A 26 -3.73 1.06 -30.95
C GLN A 26 -3.17 -0.35 -30.84
N SER A 27 -2.77 -0.71 -29.62
CA SER A 27 -2.24 -2.03 -29.27
C SER A 27 -3.24 -2.79 -28.40
N TYR A 28 -3.28 -4.11 -28.53
CA TYR A 28 -4.17 -4.99 -27.78
C TYR A 28 -3.39 -5.94 -26.89
N CYS A 29 -3.87 -6.11 -25.65
CA CYS A 29 -3.30 -7.05 -24.69
C CYS A 29 -4.33 -8.16 -24.40
N PHE A 30 -4.16 -9.31 -25.04
CA PHE A 30 -4.97 -10.49 -24.77
C PHE A 30 -4.43 -11.25 -23.55
N LEU A 31 -5.30 -11.52 -22.57
CA LEU A 31 -5.01 -12.34 -21.39
C LEU A 31 -5.67 -13.71 -21.59
N VAL A 32 -4.88 -14.77 -21.68
CA VAL A 32 -5.36 -16.14 -21.80
C VAL A 32 -5.25 -16.80 -20.43
N THR A 33 -6.37 -17.31 -19.92
CA THR A 33 -6.47 -17.89 -18.59
C THR A 33 -6.95 -19.34 -18.64
N GLY A 34 -6.42 -20.18 -17.75
CA GLY A 34 -7.01 -21.47 -17.40
C GLY A 34 -8.20 -21.33 -16.43
N THR A 35 -8.34 -22.30 -15.53
CA THR A 35 -9.36 -22.26 -14.46
C THR A 35 -9.02 -21.18 -13.43
N LEU A 36 -10.01 -20.33 -13.11
CA LEU A 36 -9.86 -19.24 -12.15
C LEU A 36 -10.57 -19.58 -10.84
N ASN A 37 -9.86 -19.41 -9.71
CA ASN A 37 -10.49 -19.24 -8.40
C ASN A 37 -10.99 -17.79 -8.24
N GLU A 38 -11.67 -17.47 -7.14
CA GLU A 38 -12.29 -16.15 -6.97
C GLU A 38 -11.26 -15.01 -6.99
N ALA A 39 -10.15 -15.16 -6.25
CA ALA A 39 -9.06 -14.19 -6.25
C ALA A 39 -8.42 -14.01 -7.65
N GLY A 40 -8.27 -15.10 -8.41
CA GLY A 40 -7.77 -15.07 -9.78
C GLY A 40 -8.72 -14.33 -10.72
N ARG A 41 -10.04 -14.52 -10.56
CA ARG A 41 -11.06 -13.83 -11.34
C ARG A 41 -11.03 -12.32 -11.07
N GLU A 42 -10.92 -11.92 -9.81
CA GLU A 42 -10.86 -10.51 -9.43
C GLU A 42 -9.55 -9.84 -9.90
N ARG A 43 -8.43 -10.56 -9.84
CA ARG A 43 -7.14 -10.11 -10.40
C ARG A 43 -7.22 -9.83 -11.90
N ILE A 44 -7.78 -10.78 -12.67
CA ILE A 44 -7.91 -10.62 -14.13
C ILE A 44 -8.89 -9.49 -14.46
N ARG A 45 -10.00 -9.39 -13.73
CA ARG A 45 -10.97 -8.31 -13.88
C ARG A 45 -10.32 -6.94 -13.64
N THR A 46 -9.57 -6.79 -12.56
CA THR A 46 -8.82 -5.56 -12.25
C THR A 46 -7.90 -5.13 -13.40
N MET A 47 -7.23 -6.09 -14.06
CA MET A 47 -6.35 -5.82 -15.20
C MET A 47 -7.10 -5.39 -16.48
N VAL A 48 -8.37 -5.76 -16.62
CA VAL A 48 -9.24 -5.38 -17.73
C VAL A 48 -9.92 -4.04 -17.46
N ASP A 49 -10.38 -3.82 -16.24
CA ASP A 49 -11.20 -2.66 -15.87
C ASP A 49 -10.38 -1.35 -15.80
N SER A 50 -9.07 -1.43 -15.54
CA SER A 50 -8.24 -0.23 -15.39
C SER A 50 -6.84 -0.36 -15.96
N THR A 51 -6.36 0.77 -16.51
CA THR A 51 -4.96 0.96 -16.89
C THR A 51 -4.14 1.71 -15.85
N ASP A 52 -4.76 2.30 -14.85
CA ASP A 52 -4.11 3.10 -13.81
C ASP A 52 -3.26 2.21 -12.89
N GLY A 53 -1.96 2.52 -12.82
CA GLY A 53 -1.00 1.80 -12.00
C GLY A 53 -1.27 1.95 -10.49
N PHE A 54 -1.85 3.06 -10.04
CA PHE A 54 -2.18 3.26 -8.63
C PHE A 54 -3.35 2.38 -8.19
N TYR A 55 -4.44 2.39 -8.95
CA TYR A 55 -5.58 1.51 -8.72
C TYR A 55 -5.18 0.03 -8.71
N ILE A 56 -4.34 -0.37 -9.68
CA ILE A 56 -3.79 -1.72 -9.75
C ILE A 56 -2.96 -2.04 -8.50
N ALA A 57 -2.08 -1.15 -8.06
CA ALA A 57 -1.29 -1.37 -6.83
C ALA A 57 -2.18 -1.53 -5.59
N GLU A 58 -3.25 -0.75 -5.48
CA GLU A 58 -4.23 -0.86 -4.39
C GLU A 58 -4.95 -2.21 -4.41
N MET A 59 -5.39 -2.66 -5.58
CA MET A 59 -6.04 -3.97 -5.73
C MET A 59 -5.08 -5.14 -5.48
N ASP A 60 -3.82 -5.04 -5.91
CA ASP A 60 -2.80 -6.05 -5.60
C ASP A 60 -2.61 -6.19 -4.08
N LEU A 61 -2.61 -5.07 -3.36
CA LEU A 61 -2.52 -5.06 -1.90
C LEU A 61 -3.76 -5.69 -1.24
N LYS A 62 -4.97 -5.35 -1.71
CA LYS A 62 -6.22 -5.94 -1.18
C LYS A 62 -6.28 -7.44 -1.43
N LEU A 63 -5.92 -7.90 -2.63
CA LEU A 63 -5.97 -9.31 -3.04
C LEU A 63 -4.95 -10.20 -2.33
N ARG A 64 -3.76 -9.68 -1.99
CA ARG A 64 -2.74 -10.40 -1.18
C ARG A 64 -3.11 -10.46 0.30
N GLY A 65 -3.95 -9.53 0.75
CA GLY A 65 -4.30 -9.38 2.15
C GLY A 65 -3.12 -8.93 3.03
N PRO A 66 -3.39 -8.58 4.29
CA PRO A 66 -2.37 -8.04 5.22
C PRO A 66 -1.32 -9.09 5.63
N GLY A 67 -1.58 -10.38 5.44
CA GLY A 67 -0.71 -11.48 5.85
C GLY A 67 0.50 -11.71 4.94
N GLU A 68 0.37 -11.58 3.62
CA GLU A 68 1.50 -11.80 2.69
C GLU A 68 2.43 -10.60 2.59
N PHE A 69 1.96 -9.38 2.88
CA PHE A 69 2.82 -8.18 2.92
C PHE A 69 3.85 -8.24 4.05
N PHE A 70 3.48 -8.81 5.20
CA PHE A 70 4.37 -9.02 6.35
C PHE A 70 4.94 -10.44 6.45
N GLY A 71 4.47 -11.37 5.60
CA GLY A 71 4.58 -12.80 5.85
C GLY A 71 5.24 -13.65 4.76
N THR A 72 5.97 -13.08 3.80
CA THR A 72 7.06 -13.79 3.10
C THR A 72 8.19 -12.83 2.71
N ARG A 73 9.06 -12.52 3.69
CA ARG A 73 10.41 -11.92 3.55
C ARG A 73 10.55 -10.77 2.54
N GLN A 74 10.03 -9.58 2.86
CA GLN A 74 10.70 -8.36 2.42
C GLN A 74 11.54 -7.84 3.59
N SER A 75 12.83 -8.17 3.58
CA SER A 75 13.83 -7.64 4.51
C SER A 75 13.96 -6.13 4.29
N GLY A 76 13.20 -5.33 5.04
CA GLY A 76 13.37 -3.87 4.99
C GLY A 76 12.29 -3.03 5.66
N LEU A 77 11.06 -3.54 5.77
CA LEU A 77 10.00 -2.83 6.50
C LEU A 77 9.78 -3.48 7.87
N PRO A 78 9.95 -2.74 8.98
CA PRO A 78 9.58 -3.24 10.30
C PRO A 78 8.11 -3.64 10.26
N ALA A 79 7.80 -4.87 10.66
CA ALA A 79 6.42 -5.26 10.90
C ALA A 79 5.82 -4.27 11.89
N LEU A 80 4.78 -3.54 11.48
CA LEU A 80 4.04 -2.68 12.41
C LEU A 80 3.47 -3.59 13.50
N LYS A 81 4.02 -3.49 14.71
CA LYS A 81 3.66 -4.41 15.82
C LYS A 81 2.20 -4.28 16.26
N ILE A 82 1.55 -3.16 15.96
CA ILE A 82 0.22 -2.80 16.48
C ILE A 82 -0.75 -2.35 15.37
N ALA A 83 -0.24 -1.87 14.23
CA ALA A 83 -1.05 -1.26 13.18
C ALA A 83 -1.13 -2.12 11.91
N ASN A 84 -2.31 -2.20 11.31
CA ASN A 84 -2.58 -2.85 10.04
C ASN A 84 -2.91 -1.77 9.01
N ILE A 85 -2.00 -1.52 8.05
CA ILE A 85 -2.10 -0.42 7.08
C ILE A 85 -3.40 -0.43 6.27
N ILE A 86 -3.97 -1.62 6.02
CA ILE A 86 -5.19 -1.76 5.25
C ILE A 86 -6.43 -1.46 6.11
N ARG A 87 -6.50 -2.02 7.33
CA ARG A 87 -7.62 -1.77 8.24
C ARG A 87 -7.60 -0.34 8.78
N ASP A 88 -6.40 0.15 9.07
CA ASP A 88 -6.17 1.40 9.78
C ASP A 88 -5.94 2.57 8.81
N GLN A 89 -6.35 2.42 7.53
CA GLN A 89 -6.15 3.44 6.50
C GLN A 89 -6.70 4.81 6.93
N GLU A 90 -7.94 4.86 7.44
CA GLU A 90 -8.57 6.12 7.85
C GLU A 90 -7.80 6.85 8.95
N VAL A 91 -7.30 6.11 9.95
CA VAL A 91 -6.53 6.71 11.06
C VAL A 91 -5.13 7.11 10.60
N LEU A 92 -4.52 6.37 9.66
CA LEU A 92 -3.24 6.74 9.07
C LEU A 92 -3.36 8.01 8.20
N GLU A 93 -4.44 8.14 7.43
CA GLU A 93 -4.74 9.34 6.65
C GLU A 93 -5.04 10.55 7.55
N LEU A 94 -5.77 10.34 8.65
CA LEU A 94 -5.98 11.39 9.65
C LEU A 94 -4.64 11.81 10.29
N ALA A 95 -3.84 10.86 10.76
CA ALA A 95 -2.54 11.14 11.36
C ALA A 95 -1.60 11.89 10.39
N ARG A 96 -1.62 11.53 9.10
CA ARG A 96 -0.85 12.23 8.06
C ARG A 96 -1.31 13.67 7.90
N ARG A 97 -2.62 13.92 7.83
CA ARG A 97 -3.18 15.27 7.71
C ARG A 97 -2.80 16.13 8.91
N GLU A 98 -2.99 15.63 10.12
CA GLU A 98 -2.62 16.32 11.35
C GLU A 98 -1.11 16.65 11.39
N ALA A 99 -0.26 15.73 10.95
CA ALA A 99 1.18 15.97 10.89
C ALA A 99 1.57 17.06 9.87
N ILE A 100 0.92 17.10 8.71
CA ILE A 100 1.13 18.17 7.71
C ILE A 100 0.64 19.51 8.26
N ASP A 101 -0.57 19.54 8.82
CA ASP A 101 -1.15 20.74 9.42
C ASP A 101 -0.27 21.30 10.53
N PHE A 102 0.32 20.43 11.35
CA PHE A 102 1.25 20.82 12.39
C PHE A 102 2.53 21.46 11.85
N ILE A 103 3.04 21.01 10.70
CA ILE A 103 4.24 21.60 10.07
C ILE A 103 3.90 22.95 9.44
N GLU A 104 2.78 23.03 8.73
CA GLU A 104 2.35 24.24 8.03
C GLU A 104 1.88 25.34 8.99
N ARG A 105 1.27 24.94 10.11
CA ARG A 105 0.75 25.83 11.16
C ARG A 105 1.33 25.38 12.50
N PRO A 106 2.63 25.62 12.73
CA PRO A 106 3.28 25.18 13.95
C PRO A 106 2.62 25.84 15.16
N PRO A 107 2.37 25.07 16.23
CA PRO A 107 1.91 25.65 17.48
C PRO A 107 2.97 26.59 18.04
N SER A 108 2.56 27.45 18.99
CA SER A 108 3.53 28.29 19.70
C SER A 108 4.60 27.45 20.37
N GLU A 109 5.80 28.00 20.53
CA GLU A 109 6.95 27.30 21.09
C GLU A 109 6.64 26.70 22.48
N ASP A 110 5.85 27.40 23.29
CA ASP A 110 5.40 26.92 24.59
C ASP A 110 4.43 25.73 24.48
N ALA A 111 3.52 25.76 23.51
CA ALA A 111 2.60 24.65 23.27
C ALA A 111 3.35 23.42 22.73
N LEU A 112 4.34 23.62 21.87
CA LEU A 112 5.23 22.56 21.38
C LEU A 112 5.99 21.91 22.54
N ARG A 113 6.63 22.71 23.41
CA ARG A 113 7.36 22.19 24.59
C ARG A 113 6.45 21.37 25.48
N ARG A 114 5.25 21.86 25.81
CA ARG A 114 4.27 21.12 26.62
C ARG A 114 3.86 19.79 25.98
N ALA A 115 3.63 19.76 24.67
CA ALA A 115 3.28 18.53 23.96
C ALA A 115 4.42 17.50 23.98
N VAL A 116 5.66 17.94 23.73
CA VAL A 116 6.85 17.09 23.78
C VAL A 116 7.08 16.54 25.19
N ASP A 117 6.97 17.37 26.21
CA ASP A 117 7.09 16.94 27.61
C ASP A 117 5.98 15.95 28.00
N TYR A 118 4.75 16.20 27.56
CA TYR A 118 3.64 15.27 27.79
C TYR A 118 3.92 13.90 27.17
N ILE A 119 4.32 13.85 25.90
CA ILE A 119 4.65 12.61 25.19
C ILE A 119 5.79 11.88 25.88
N ARG A 120 6.92 12.55 26.16
CA ARG A 120 8.07 11.95 26.84
C ARG A 120 7.68 11.32 28.18
N THR A 121 6.87 12.02 28.97
CA THR A 121 6.51 11.58 30.33
C THR A 121 5.46 10.46 30.34
N HIS A 122 4.48 10.52 29.43
CA HIS A 122 3.32 9.62 29.47
C HIS A 122 3.45 8.42 28.54
N TRP A 123 4.15 8.54 27.41
CA TRP A 123 4.29 7.43 26.46
C TRP A 123 5.37 6.43 26.86
N GLN A 124 6.47 6.86 27.48
CA GLN A 124 7.49 5.95 27.99
C GLN A 124 6.93 4.93 28.99
N ARG A 125 5.97 5.34 29.83
CA ARG A 125 5.33 4.47 30.83
C ARG A 125 4.31 3.49 30.24
N ARG A 126 3.70 3.79 29.10
CA ARG A 126 2.51 3.06 28.61
C ARG A 126 2.76 2.12 27.44
N TYR A 127 3.70 2.41 26.53
CA TYR A 127 3.84 1.61 25.31
C TYR A 127 5.26 1.20 24.91
N GLY A 128 6.32 1.58 25.65
CA GLY A 128 7.68 1.03 25.42
C GLY A 128 8.17 1.12 23.96
N LEU A 129 7.67 2.08 23.18
CA LEU A 129 7.98 2.26 21.78
C LEU A 129 8.88 3.49 21.65
N VAL A 130 10.01 3.28 20.95
CA VAL A 130 10.94 4.29 20.41
C VAL A 130 12.03 4.78 21.38
N GLN A 131 13.05 3.94 21.58
CA GLN A 131 14.41 4.40 21.25
C GLN A 131 14.59 4.14 19.76
N VAL A 132 14.35 5.16 18.94
CA VAL A 132 14.92 5.22 17.59
C VAL A 132 16.15 6.09 17.76
N GLY A 133 17.30 5.42 17.79
CA GLY A 133 18.59 6.03 17.50
C GLY A 133 18.84 5.99 16.00
#